data_AF-A0A381SLU6-F1
#
_entry.id   AF-A0A381SLU6-F1
#
_cell.length_a   1.000
_cell.length_b   1.000
_cell.length_c   1.000
_cell.angle_alpha   90.00
_cell.angle_beta   90.00
_cell.angle_gamma   90.00
#
_symmetry.space_group_name_H-M   'P 1'
#
loop_
_entity.id
_entity.type
_entity.pdbx_description
1 polymer ?
#
loop_
_entity_poly.entity_id
_entity_poly.type
_entity_poly.pdbx_seq_one_letter_code
_entity_poly.pdbx_strand_id
1 'polypeptide(L)'
;VKKNKLSIPYPTDLPSWQALNIHYQDEIKSCLINDLFTEDPQRTQTFSVDSGNLFFDYSKNLLTKKTKELLINLSHEVCLDQAIEAMFQGENINYSEGRPALHVALRSKLSDQIALHIPGVKDIWATLDRMDQFVNRIHSRDLLGYTGKGLTNIVNVG
;
A
#
# COMPACT_ATOMS: atom_id res chain seq x y z
N VAL A 1 -12.80 11.47 -29.54
CA VAL A 1 -11.51 12.06 -29.12
C VAL A 1 -11.39 11.90 -27.60
N LYS A 2 -10.48 11.01 -27.17
CA LYS A 2 -10.22 10.70 -25.75
C LYS A 2 -9.85 11.99 -25.00
N LYS A 3 -10.65 12.40 -24.02
CA LYS A 3 -10.23 13.40 -23.03
C LYS A 3 -9.31 12.71 -22.03
N ASN A 4 -8.03 12.57 -22.37
CA ASN A 4 -6.99 12.42 -21.34
C ASN A 4 -6.90 13.77 -20.61
N LYS A 5 -7.54 13.87 -19.45
CA LYS A 5 -7.32 14.96 -18.50
C LYS A 5 -7.11 14.36 -17.12
N LEU A 6 -5.89 13.92 -16.86
CA LEU A 6 -5.27 14.31 -15.60
C LEU A 6 -4.94 15.79 -15.76
N SER A 7 -5.90 16.63 -15.39
CA SER A 7 -5.67 18.03 -15.04
C SER A 7 -5.16 18.12 -13.59
N ILE A 8 -4.39 17.12 -13.16
CA ILE A 8 -3.69 17.13 -11.88
C ILE A 8 -2.27 17.59 -12.24
N PRO A 9 -1.79 18.72 -11.69
CA PRO A 9 -0.42 19.17 -11.91
C PRO A 9 0.57 18.07 -11.57
N TYR A 10 1.68 17.96 -12.29
CA TYR A 10 2.75 17.06 -11.88
C TYR A 10 3.19 17.42 -10.46
N PRO A 11 3.53 16.45 -9.59
CA PRO A 11 3.88 16.76 -8.21
C PRO A 11 4.96 17.84 -8.07
N THR A 12 5.90 17.89 -9.01
CA THR A 12 6.99 18.86 -9.05
C THR A 12 6.56 20.30 -9.33
N ASP A 13 5.37 20.50 -9.91
CA ASP A 13 4.82 21.81 -10.25
C ASP A 13 3.99 22.39 -9.10
N LEU A 14 3.75 21.61 -8.05
CA LEU A 14 2.88 21.98 -6.94
C LEU A 14 3.56 22.94 -5.95
N PRO A 15 2.81 23.85 -5.31
CA PRO A 15 3.35 24.74 -4.28
C PRO A 15 3.99 23.99 -3.11
N SER A 16 3.39 22.89 -2.65
CA SER A 16 3.96 22.05 -1.59
C SER A 16 5.33 21.46 -1.96
N TRP A 17 5.55 21.10 -3.24
CA TRP A 17 6.84 20.63 -3.73
C TRP A 17 7.89 21.75 -3.76
N GLN A 18 7.51 22.94 -4.20
CA GLN A 18 8.40 24.10 -4.16
C GLN A 18 8.80 24.43 -2.71
N ALA A 19 7.85 24.39 -1.77
CA ALA A 19 8.12 24.58 -0.35
C ALA A 19 9.06 23.49 0.22
N LEU A 20 8.89 22.22 -0.18
CA LEU A 20 9.81 21.14 0.17
C LEU A 20 11.22 21.40 -0.37
N ASN A 21 11.35 21.86 -1.61
CA ASN A 21 12.65 22.15 -2.20
C ASN A 21 13.36 23.32 -1.50
N ILE A 22 12.63 24.39 -1.15
CA ILE A 22 13.17 25.50 -0.35
C ILE A 22 13.62 25.00 1.02
N HIS A 23 12.75 24.29 1.75
CA HIS A 23 13.09 23.70 3.05
C HIS A 23 14.30 22.76 2.97
N TYR A 24 14.43 22.02 1.87
CA TYR A 24 15.60 21.19 1.63
C TYR A 24 16.88 22.04 1.50
N GLN A 25 16.89 23.06 0.63
CA GLN A 25 18.08 23.87 0.41
C GLN A 25 18.49 24.65 1.67
N ASP A 26 17.52 25.17 2.42
CA ASP A 26 17.77 26.10 3.52
C ASP A 26 18.08 25.39 4.85
N GLU A 27 17.47 24.22 5.10
CA GLU A 27 17.53 23.57 6.43
C GLU A 27 18.04 22.12 6.36
N ILE A 28 17.49 21.28 5.47
CA ILE A 28 17.76 19.83 5.52
C ILE A 28 19.10 19.46 4.89
N LYS A 29 19.54 20.16 3.82
CA LYS A 29 20.73 19.81 3.05
C LYS A 29 22.03 19.81 3.88
N SER A 30 22.12 20.69 4.87
CA SER A 30 23.26 20.79 5.79
C SER A 30 23.02 20.06 7.12
N CYS A 31 21.85 19.46 7.32
CA CYS A 31 21.46 18.83 8.56
C CYS A 31 22.16 17.49 8.77
N LEU A 32 22.67 17.24 9.98
CA LEU A 32 23.18 15.94 10.39
C LEU A 32 22.14 15.22 11.24
N ILE A 33 21.99 13.91 11.02
CA ILE A 33 21.03 13.11 11.77
C ILE A 33 21.30 13.15 13.28
N ASN A 34 22.58 13.18 13.69
CA ASN A 34 22.94 13.25 15.11
C ASN A 34 22.42 14.52 15.77
N ASP A 35 22.54 15.67 15.10
CA ASP A 35 22.08 16.96 15.61
C ASP A 35 20.56 16.94 15.83
N LEU A 36 19.80 16.31 14.92
CA LEU A 36 18.35 16.15 15.07
C LEU A 36 17.95 15.35 16.32
N PHE A 37 18.76 14.37 16.74
CA PHE A 37 18.53 13.62 17.97
C PHE A 37 18.99 14.40 19.21
N THR A 38 20.02 15.23 19.08
CA THR A 38 20.45 16.14 20.15
C THR A 38 19.41 17.22 20.42
N GLU A 39 18.82 17.79 19.37
CA GLU A 39 17.82 18.86 19.46
C GLU A 39 16.44 18.38 19.91
N ASP A 40 16.05 17.13 19.56
CA ASP A 40 14.79 16.53 19.97
C ASP A 40 15.02 15.19 20.70
N PRO A 41 15.16 15.20 22.04
CA PRO A 41 15.30 13.97 22.82
C PRO A 41 14.10 13.01 22.70
N GLN A 42 12.93 13.50 22.23
CA GLN A 42 11.72 12.70 21.99
C GLN A 42 11.54 12.33 20.52
N ARG A 43 12.59 12.48 19.70
CA ARG A 43 12.54 12.26 18.25
C ARG A 43 12.03 10.87 17.88
N THR A 44 12.52 9.82 18.53
CA THR A 44 12.08 8.44 18.28
C THR A 44 10.57 8.30 18.49
N GLN A 45 10.03 8.88 19.58
CA GLN A 45 8.59 8.84 19.84
C GLN A 45 7.81 9.66 18.81
N THR A 46 8.31 10.84 18.44
CA THR A 46 7.67 11.74 17.46
C THR A 46 7.61 11.14 16.06
N PHE A 47 8.67 10.42 15.67
CA PHE A 47 8.84 9.84 14.34
C PHE A 47 8.84 8.31 14.40
N SER A 48 7.91 7.77 15.17
CA SER A 48 7.52 6.37 15.08
C SER A 48 6.00 6.25 14.99
N VAL A 49 5.55 5.10 14.51
CA VAL A 49 4.15 4.68 14.60
C VAL A 49 4.13 3.30 15.22
N ASP A 50 3.31 3.13 16.24
CA ASP A 50 2.98 1.83 16.80
C ASP A 50 1.60 1.40 16.28
N SER A 51 1.53 0.20 15.71
CA SER A 51 0.29 -0.43 15.27
C SER A 51 0.25 -1.89 15.71
N GLY A 52 0.06 -2.10 17.01
CA GLY A 52 -0.14 -3.42 17.61
C GLY A 52 1.12 -4.26 17.57
N ASN A 53 1.24 -5.14 16.57
CA ASN A 53 2.41 -6.02 16.42
C ASN A 53 3.51 -5.40 15.53
N LEU A 54 3.32 -4.18 15.04
CA LEU A 54 4.26 -3.48 14.18
C LEU A 54 4.68 -2.15 14.80
N PHE A 55 5.97 -2.01 15.09
CA PHE A 55 6.58 -0.73 15.44
C PHE A 55 7.41 -0.22 14.25
N PHE A 56 7.02 0.92 13.71
CA PHE A 56 7.69 1.56 12.58
C PHE A 56 8.44 2.80 13.05
N ASP A 57 9.75 2.67 13.25
CA ASP A 57 10.66 3.77 13.56
C ASP A 57 11.23 4.40 12.29
N TYR A 58 10.82 5.63 11.99
CA TYR A 58 11.36 6.42 10.88
C TYR A 58 12.16 7.63 11.36
N SER A 59 12.53 7.68 12.64
CA SER A 59 13.27 8.79 13.27
C SER A 59 14.69 8.98 12.74
N LYS A 60 15.29 7.91 12.18
CA LYS A 60 16.66 7.91 11.63
C LYS A 60 16.74 8.43 10.18
N ASN A 61 15.69 9.07 9.70
CA ASN A 61 15.69 9.78 8.42
C ASN A 61 15.94 11.29 8.63
N LEU A 62 16.45 11.96 7.59
CA LEU A 62 16.66 13.41 7.58
C LEU A 62 15.32 14.15 7.41
N LEU A 63 14.57 14.24 8.50
CA LEU A 63 13.27 14.89 8.55
C LEU A 63 13.07 15.65 9.85
N THR A 64 12.41 16.79 9.76
CA THR A 64 11.94 17.58 10.89
C THR A 64 10.42 17.52 10.96
N LYS A 65 9.80 18.13 11.99
CA LYS A 65 8.34 18.28 12.05
C LYS A 65 7.83 19.04 10.83
N LYS A 66 8.54 20.10 10.43
CA LYS A 66 8.29 20.88 9.21
C LYS A 66 8.38 20.02 7.94
N THR A 67 9.41 19.17 7.82
CA THR A 67 9.51 18.23 6.67
C THR A 67 8.27 17.32 6.59
N LYS A 68 7.84 16.75 7.72
CA LYS A 68 6.67 15.87 7.78
C LYS A 68 5.39 16.60 7.36
N GLU A 69 5.16 17.80 7.88
CA GLU A 69 4.01 18.64 7.51
C GLU A 69 3.98 18.95 6.01
N LEU A 70 5.12 19.34 5.43
CA LEU A 70 5.23 19.64 4.01
C LEU A 70 4.97 18.40 3.12
N LEU A 71 5.46 17.22 3.52
CA LEU A 71 5.16 15.96 2.83
C LEU A 71 3.68 15.58 2.91
N ILE A 72 3.04 15.80 4.06
CA ILE A 72 1.60 15.59 4.23
C ILE A 72 0.81 16.56 3.33
N ASN A 73 1.19 17.83 3.28
CA ASN A 73 0.57 18.82 2.39
C ASN A 73 0.69 18.40 0.92
N LEU A 74 1.86 17.92 0.49
CA LEU A 74 2.04 17.39 -0.86
C LEU A 74 1.08 16.22 -1.11
N SER A 75 0.93 15.30 -0.14
CA SER A 75 0.01 14.17 -0.28
C SER A 75 -1.45 14.59 -0.48
N HIS A 76 -1.87 15.71 0.13
CA HIS A 76 -3.19 16.29 -0.07
C HIS A 76 -3.32 17.00 -1.44
N GLU A 77 -2.31 17.76 -1.86
CA GLU A 77 -2.36 18.46 -3.16
C GLU A 77 -2.34 17.50 -4.35
N VAL A 78 -1.74 16.31 -4.20
CA VAL A 78 -1.80 15.24 -5.22
C VAL A 78 -3.03 14.34 -5.08
N CYS A 79 -3.93 14.63 -4.14
CA CYS A 79 -5.15 13.86 -3.88
C CYS A 79 -4.88 12.36 -3.60
N LEU A 80 -3.84 12.05 -2.81
CA LEU A 80 -3.45 10.66 -2.53
C LEU A 80 -4.57 9.86 -1.85
N ASP A 81 -5.29 10.48 -0.92
CA ASP A 81 -6.45 9.92 -0.23
C ASP A 81 -7.56 9.51 -1.21
N GLN A 82 -7.87 10.37 -2.17
CA GLN A 82 -8.87 10.10 -3.22
C GLN A 82 -8.40 8.99 -4.15
N ALA A 83 -7.12 8.95 -4.50
CA ALA A 83 -6.55 7.88 -5.32
C ALA A 83 -6.59 6.52 -4.60
N ILE A 84 -6.33 6.50 -3.29
CA ILE A 84 -6.49 5.31 -2.46
C ILE A 84 -7.97 4.90 -2.44
N GLU A 85 -8.90 5.81 -2.19
CA GLU A 85 -10.33 5.49 -2.17
C GLU A 85 -10.81 4.94 -3.52
N ALA A 86 -10.42 5.56 -4.63
CA ALA A 86 -10.70 5.08 -5.98
C ALA A 86 -10.21 3.63 -6.21
N MET A 87 -9.03 3.27 -5.67
CA MET A 87 -8.52 1.90 -5.70
C MET A 87 -9.46 0.94 -4.95
N PHE A 88 -9.87 1.30 -3.72
CA PHE A 88 -10.75 0.47 -2.89
C PHE A 88 -12.18 0.35 -3.45
N GLN A 89 -12.65 1.38 -4.16
CA GLN A 89 -13.93 1.34 -4.87
C GLN A 89 -13.87 0.56 -6.19
N GLY A 90 -12.69 0.20 -6.67
CA GLY A 90 -12.53 -0.55 -7.92
C GLY A 90 -12.62 0.30 -9.17
N GLU A 91 -12.28 1.58 -9.07
CA GLU A 91 -12.13 2.44 -10.25
C GLU A 91 -10.96 2.00 -11.13
N ASN A 92 -11.00 2.40 -12.40
CA ASN A 92 -9.95 2.09 -13.38
C ASN A 92 -8.71 2.96 -13.18
N ILE A 93 -7.98 2.75 -12.09
CA ILE A 93 -6.75 3.48 -11.77
C ILE A 93 -5.54 3.01 -12.59
N ASN A 94 -5.57 1.79 -13.13
CA ASN A 94 -4.60 1.37 -14.15
C ASN A 94 -5.05 1.94 -15.50
N TYR A 95 -4.68 3.19 -15.75
CA TYR A 95 -5.10 3.92 -16.93
C TYR A 95 -4.56 3.34 -18.24
N SER A 96 -3.36 2.74 -18.22
CA SER A 96 -2.73 2.20 -19.42
C SER A 96 -3.48 0.99 -19.97
N GLU A 97 -4.03 0.16 -19.08
CA GLU A 97 -4.79 -1.04 -19.45
C GLU A 97 -6.31 -0.86 -19.28
N GLY A 98 -6.75 0.26 -18.70
CA GLY A 98 -8.15 0.58 -18.44
C GLY A 98 -8.81 -0.37 -17.45
N ARG A 99 -8.12 -0.71 -16.36
CA ARG A 99 -8.56 -1.75 -15.40
C ARG A 99 -8.50 -1.30 -13.93
N PRO A 100 -9.29 -1.91 -13.04
CA PRO A 100 -9.13 -1.77 -11.59
C PRO A 100 -7.86 -2.44 -11.07
N ALA A 101 -7.38 -2.03 -9.90
CA ALA A 101 -6.27 -2.66 -9.17
C ALA A 101 -6.73 -3.20 -7.80
N LEU A 102 -7.43 -4.34 -7.80
CA LEU A 102 -8.19 -4.84 -6.64
C LEU A 102 -7.48 -5.93 -5.81
N HIS A 103 -6.15 -5.87 -5.68
CA HIS A 103 -5.41 -6.81 -4.83
C HIS A 103 -5.84 -6.73 -3.34
N VAL A 104 -6.34 -5.57 -2.90
CA VAL A 104 -6.92 -5.38 -1.56
C VAL A 104 -8.17 -6.25 -1.32
N ALA A 105 -8.98 -6.49 -2.34
CA ALA A 105 -10.20 -7.32 -2.22
C ALA A 105 -9.86 -8.80 -1.95
N LEU A 106 -8.71 -9.28 -2.43
CA LEU A 106 -8.27 -10.67 -2.22
C LEU A 106 -7.97 -11.01 -0.76
N ARG A 107 -7.77 -9.98 0.09
CA ARG A 107 -7.43 -10.13 1.51
C ARG A 107 -8.49 -9.53 2.45
N SER A 108 -9.58 -9.00 1.90
CA SER A 108 -10.63 -8.39 2.69
C SER A 108 -11.61 -9.43 3.23
N LYS A 109 -12.21 -9.13 4.38
CA LYS A 109 -13.38 -9.87 4.84
C LYS A 109 -14.58 -9.50 3.97
N LEU A 110 -15.58 -10.38 3.92
CA LEU A 110 -16.83 -10.07 3.23
C LEU A 110 -17.52 -8.82 3.82
N SER A 111 -17.36 -8.59 5.12
CA SER A 111 -17.87 -7.42 5.84
C SER A 111 -17.30 -6.09 5.36
N ASP A 112 -16.13 -6.11 4.73
CA ASP A 112 -15.43 -4.89 4.33
C ASP A 112 -16.03 -4.30 3.03
N GLN A 113 -16.84 -5.08 2.31
CA GLN A 113 -17.60 -4.67 1.11
C GLN A 113 -16.78 -3.99 0.01
N ILE A 114 -15.49 -4.34 -0.11
CA ILE A 114 -14.59 -3.78 -1.12
C ILE A 114 -15.06 -4.15 -2.53
N ALA A 115 -15.42 -3.13 -3.32
CA ALA A 115 -15.73 -3.22 -4.75
C ALA A 115 -16.65 -4.39 -5.16
N LEU A 116 -17.64 -4.77 -4.34
CA LEU A 116 -18.50 -5.94 -4.59
C LEU A 116 -19.30 -5.88 -5.91
N HIS A 117 -19.44 -4.69 -6.49
CA HIS A 117 -20.11 -4.48 -7.77
C HIS A 117 -19.23 -4.86 -8.98
N ILE A 118 -17.92 -5.04 -8.78
CA ILE A 118 -16.99 -5.43 -9.84
C ILE A 118 -17.09 -6.94 -10.09
N PRO A 119 -17.24 -7.39 -11.35
CA PRO A 119 -17.29 -8.81 -11.70
C PRO A 119 -16.08 -9.59 -11.15
N GLY A 120 -16.33 -10.77 -10.58
CA GLY A 120 -15.30 -11.65 -10.01
C GLY A 120 -14.97 -11.39 -8.54
N VAL A 121 -15.25 -10.20 -7.99
CA VAL A 121 -14.92 -9.89 -6.59
C VAL A 121 -15.73 -10.75 -5.62
N LYS A 122 -17.00 -11.01 -5.91
CA LYS A 122 -17.84 -11.90 -5.08
C LYS A 122 -17.36 -13.36 -5.07
N ASP A 123 -16.62 -13.76 -6.10
CA ASP A 123 -16.13 -15.14 -6.26
C ASP A 123 -14.84 -15.40 -5.46
N ILE A 124 -14.23 -14.35 -4.87
CA ILE A 124 -12.99 -14.45 -4.09
C ILE A 124 -13.18 -15.43 -2.93
N TRP A 125 -14.23 -15.26 -2.11
CA TRP A 125 -14.45 -16.10 -0.93
C TRP A 125 -14.77 -17.55 -1.30
N ALA A 126 -15.56 -17.77 -2.36
CA ALA A 126 -15.80 -19.12 -2.88
C ALA A 126 -14.51 -19.77 -3.41
N THR A 127 -13.57 -18.97 -3.93
CA THR A 127 -12.25 -19.47 -4.36
C THR A 127 -11.36 -19.79 -3.17
N LEU A 128 -11.32 -18.94 -2.15
CA LEU A 128 -10.59 -19.19 -0.91
C LEU A 128 -11.09 -20.45 -0.19
N ASP A 129 -12.41 -20.67 -0.13
CA ASP A 129 -13.01 -21.89 0.42
C ASP A 129 -12.60 -23.15 -0.36
N ARG A 130 -12.63 -23.10 -1.70
CA ARG A 130 -12.14 -24.19 -2.55
C ARG A 130 -10.65 -24.48 -2.32
N MET A 131 -9.84 -23.44 -2.15
CA MET A 131 -8.41 -23.57 -1.84
C MET A 131 -8.21 -24.23 -0.47
N ASP A 132 -8.93 -23.81 0.55
CA ASP A 132 -8.86 -24.39 1.89
C ASP A 132 -9.21 -25.88 1.88
N GLN A 133 -10.33 -26.25 1.23
CA GLN A 133 -10.73 -27.65 1.08
C GLN A 133 -9.67 -28.49 0.35
N PHE A 134 -9.06 -27.94 -0.69
CA PHE A 134 -8.00 -28.62 -1.43
C PHE A 134 -6.75 -28.83 -0.57
N VAL A 135 -6.30 -27.79 0.14
CA VAL A 135 -5.15 -27.87 1.06
C VAL A 135 -5.42 -28.87 2.17
N ASN A 136 -6.62 -28.85 2.75
CA ASN A 136 -7.02 -29.80 3.79
C ASN A 136 -6.95 -31.25 3.29
N ARG A 137 -7.41 -31.55 2.07
CA ARG A 137 -7.31 -32.89 1.48
C ARG A 137 -5.88 -33.36 1.22
N ILE A 138 -4.95 -32.43 0.95
CA ILE A 138 -3.53 -32.76 0.85
C ILE A 138 -2.99 -33.11 2.24
N HIS A 139 -3.24 -32.27 3.24
CA HIS A 139 -2.74 -32.46 4.61
C HIS A 139 -3.32 -33.72 5.29
N SER A 140 -4.60 -34.02 5.07
CA SER A 140 -5.27 -35.21 5.60
C SER A 140 -4.86 -36.50 4.88
N ARG A 141 -4.16 -36.40 3.73
CA ARG A 141 -3.85 -37.50 2.81
C ARG A 141 -5.09 -38.15 2.18
N ASP A 142 -6.20 -37.43 2.09
CA ASP A 142 -7.38 -37.87 1.33
C ASP A 142 -7.17 -37.70 -0.19
N LEU A 143 -6.31 -36.76 -0.60
CA LEU A 143 -5.89 -36.63 -1.98
C LEU A 143 -4.66 -37.50 -2.24
N LEU A 144 -4.89 -38.60 -2.94
CA LEU A 144 -3.86 -39.58 -3.30
C LEU A 144 -3.40 -39.42 -4.75
N GLY A 145 -2.13 -39.72 -5.00
CA GLY A 145 -1.62 -39.88 -6.35
C GLY A 145 -2.10 -41.18 -7.00
N TYR A 146 -1.76 -41.37 -8.27
CA TYR A 146 -2.13 -42.57 -9.06
C TYR A 146 -1.79 -43.91 -8.38
N THR A 147 -0.72 -43.96 -7.56
CA THR A 147 -0.30 -45.17 -6.83
C THR A 147 -1.00 -45.37 -5.48
N GLY A 148 -2.00 -44.54 -5.15
CA GLY A 148 -2.67 -44.56 -3.84
C GLY A 148 -1.83 -43.99 -2.69
N LYS A 149 -0.67 -43.37 -2.99
CA LYS A 149 0.18 -42.71 -2.00
C LYS A 149 -0.18 -41.24 -1.87
N GLY A 150 -0.11 -40.70 -0.65
CA GLY A 150 -0.31 -39.27 -0.40
C GLY A 150 0.72 -38.42 -1.15
N LEU A 151 0.30 -37.21 -1.55
CA LEU A 151 1.17 -36.26 -2.22
C LEU A 151 2.18 -35.68 -1.21
N THR A 152 3.45 -35.58 -1.62
CA THR A 152 4.55 -35.10 -0.75
C THR A 152 5.33 -33.94 -1.34
N ASN A 153 5.19 -33.71 -2.65
CA ASN A 153 5.91 -32.67 -3.37
C ASN A 153 4.92 -31.84 -4.17
N ILE A 154 5.12 -30.53 -4.16
CA ILE A 154 4.37 -29.57 -4.97
C ILE A 154 5.37 -28.91 -5.90
N VAL A 155 5.09 -28.91 -7.20
CA VAL A 155 5.88 -28.21 -8.21
C VAL A 155 5.03 -27.07 -8.75
N ASN A 156 5.40 -25.83 -8.43
CA ASN A 156 4.77 -24.64 -8.99
C ASN A 156 5.47 -24.25 -10.30
N VAL A 157 4.73 -24.18 -11.40
CA VAL A 157 5.23 -23.75 -12.72
C VAL A 157 4.54 -22.44 -13.06
N GLY A 158 5.32 -21.38 -13.28
CA GLY A 158 4.83 -20.02 -13.54
C GLY A 158 5.88 -19.17 -14.24
#